data_AF-A0A0N8KME4-F1
#
_entry.id   AF-A0A0N8KME4-F1
#
_cell.length_a   1.000
_cell.length_b   1.000
_cell.length_c   1.000
_cell.angle_alpha   90.00
_cell.angle_beta   90.00
_cell.angle_gamma   90.00
#
_symmetry.space_group_name_H-M   'P 1'
#
loop_
_entity.id
_entity.type
_entity.pdbx_description
1 polymer ?
#
loop_
_entity_poly.entity_id
_entity_poly.type
_entity_poly.pdbx_seq_one_letter_code
_entity_poly.pdbx_strand_id
1 'polypeptide(L)'
;MYVVDRDFGFAPNPFHGYCTLATCKHRIRNTAEVNDWVIGMGGARLKATGKCIFAMRVTEKITFNEYWTSPQFLDKKPVRNGSRKMMVGDNIYYHDSSSNEWSQADSHHSNADGSVNVDNLKKDTSSRNVLLSKHFLYFGREAPVVPHNLLNTIKYENGINHRVFDEKTNDGVRPLIEWLHSQGSLNQVISAPFDFSDSEKRYSGNNSKVL
;
A
#
# COMPACT_ATOMS: atom_id res chain seq x y z
N MET A 1 3.03 7.80 -8.29
CA MET A 1 3.02 8.45 -6.94
C MET A 1 1.61 8.76 -6.47
N TYR A 2 1.28 8.60 -5.20
CA TYR A 2 -0.04 8.97 -4.65
C TYR A 2 0.06 9.46 -3.20
N VAL A 3 -0.98 10.12 -2.70
CA VAL A 3 -1.03 10.58 -1.30
C VAL A 3 -1.51 9.46 -0.36
N VAL A 4 -0.67 9.13 0.61
CA VAL A 4 -0.98 8.29 1.76
C VAL A 4 -1.69 9.17 2.78
N ASP A 5 -3.01 9.08 2.79
CA ASP A 5 -3.82 9.76 3.80
C ASP A 5 -3.80 8.98 5.11
N ARG A 6 -4.01 7.65 5.06
CA ARG A 6 -3.90 6.73 6.21
C ARG A 6 -2.72 5.78 6.03
N ASP A 7 -2.01 5.54 7.11
CA ASP A 7 -0.82 4.71 7.16
C ASP A 7 -0.86 3.80 8.38
N PHE A 8 -1.75 2.80 8.36
CA PHE A 8 -1.83 1.74 9.38
C PHE A 8 -0.82 0.60 9.13
N GLY A 9 -0.16 0.59 7.97
CA GLY A 9 0.60 -0.57 7.48
C GLY A 9 -0.29 -1.67 6.88
N PHE A 10 -1.51 -1.33 6.46
CA PHE A 10 -2.45 -2.25 5.79
C PHE A 10 -2.32 -2.20 4.25
N ALA A 11 -2.25 -1.01 3.63
CA ALA A 11 -2.08 -0.87 2.19
C ALA A 11 -1.40 0.48 1.86
N PRO A 12 -0.05 0.50 1.69
CA PRO A 12 0.79 -0.68 1.57
C PRO A 12 1.00 -1.43 2.89
N ASN A 13 1.22 -2.74 2.84
CA ASN A 13 1.66 -3.53 3.99
C ASN A 13 3.16 -3.87 3.83
N PRO A 14 4.05 -3.32 4.67
CA PRO A 14 5.51 -3.44 4.53
C PRO A 14 6.11 -4.62 5.32
N PHE A 15 5.29 -5.47 5.91
CA PHE A 15 5.73 -6.48 6.86
C PHE A 15 6.05 -7.83 6.19
N HIS A 16 6.78 -8.67 6.93
CA HIS A 16 7.13 -10.04 6.54
C HIS A 16 8.00 -10.14 5.27
N GLY A 17 8.91 -9.17 5.08
CA GLY A 17 9.91 -9.19 4.00
C GLY A 17 9.37 -8.76 2.63
N TYR A 18 8.13 -8.28 2.57
CA TYR A 18 7.51 -7.74 1.36
C TYR A 18 6.77 -6.45 1.65
N CYS A 19 6.90 -5.47 0.75
CA CYS A 19 5.96 -4.37 0.65
C CYS A 19 4.90 -4.72 -0.40
N THR A 20 3.65 -4.74 0.02
CA THR A 20 2.54 -5.20 -0.79
C THR A 20 1.48 -4.12 -0.92
N LEU A 21 0.83 -4.07 -2.07
CA LEU A 21 -0.39 -3.31 -2.30
C LEU A 21 -1.43 -4.30 -2.82
N ALA A 22 -2.10 -4.98 -1.88
CA ALA A 22 -3.13 -5.98 -2.19
C ALA A 22 -4.54 -5.38 -2.21
N THR A 23 -4.80 -4.40 -1.36
CA THR A 23 -6.11 -3.73 -1.22
C THR A 23 -5.98 -2.24 -1.49
N CYS A 24 -7.10 -1.53 -1.50
CA CYS A 24 -7.18 -0.13 -1.88
C CYS A 24 -6.60 0.12 -3.28
N LYS A 25 -6.50 1.39 -3.69
CA LYS A 25 -5.72 1.87 -4.85
C LYS A 25 -5.85 1.01 -6.13
N HIS A 26 -7.04 0.44 -6.41
CA HIS A 26 -7.27 -0.50 -7.51
C HIS A 26 -6.81 0.05 -8.87
N ARG A 27 -6.92 1.36 -9.09
CA ARG A 27 -6.43 2.01 -10.32
C ARG A 27 -4.92 1.84 -10.51
N ILE A 28 -4.12 2.00 -9.44
CA ILE A 28 -2.68 1.76 -9.48
C ILE A 28 -2.40 0.27 -9.68
N ARG A 29 -3.10 -0.62 -8.96
CA ARG A 29 -2.93 -2.08 -9.10
C ARG A 29 -3.26 -2.59 -10.50
N ASN A 30 -4.17 -1.93 -11.21
CA ASN A 30 -4.52 -2.28 -12.58
C ASN A 30 -3.47 -1.81 -13.59
N THR A 31 -2.82 -0.66 -13.38
CA THR A 31 -1.94 -0.05 -14.39
C THR A 31 -0.45 -0.23 -14.14
N ALA A 32 -0.01 -0.38 -12.89
CA ALA A 32 1.41 -0.54 -12.59
C ALA A 32 1.89 -1.91 -13.03
N GLU A 33 3.06 -1.96 -13.65
CA GLU A 33 3.71 -3.17 -14.13
C GLU A 33 4.97 -3.49 -13.34
N VAL A 34 5.51 -4.71 -13.54
CA VAL A 34 6.81 -5.08 -12.99
C VAL A 34 7.87 -4.07 -13.46
N ASN A 35 8.71 -3.63 -12.52
CA ASN A 35 9.69 -2.54 -12.63
C ASN A 35 9.17 -1.12 -12.47
N ASP A 36 7.85 -0.88 -12.40
CA ASP A 36 7.35 0.45 -12.06
C ASP A 36 7.61 0.78 -10.59
N TRP A 37 7.84 2.06 -10.31
CA TRP A 37 7.93 2.58 -8.95
C TRP A 37 6.58 3.10 -8.45
N VAL A 38 6.13 2.54 -7.32
CA VAL A 38 4.98 3.04 -6.56
C VAL A 38 5.49 3.76 -5.32
N ILE A 39 5.26 5.08 -5.27
CA ILE A 39 5.70 5.95 -4.17
C ILE A 39 4.48 6.55 -3.47
N GLY A 40 4.43 6.41 -2.16
CA GLY A 40 3.44 7.03 -1.27
C GLY A 40 3.98 8.28 -0.61
N MET A 41 3.36 9.42 -0.90
CA MET A 41 3.68 10.72 -0.32
C MET A 41 2.76 11.03 0.85
N GLY A 42 3.26 11.62 1.91
CA GLY A 42 2.47 11.90 3.11
C GLY A 42 1.36 12.92 2.83
N GLY A 43 0.18 12.67 3.40
CA GLY A 43 -0.96 13.58 3.33
C GLY A 43 -0.98 14.63 4.44
N ALA A 44 -1.88 15.61 4.29
CA ALA A 44 -2.09 16.66 5.29
C ALA A 44 -2.56 16.10 6.64
N ARG A 45 -3.39 15.05 6.65
CA ARG A 45 -3.88 14.41 7.88
C ARG A 45 -2.74 13.85 8.73
N LEU A 46 -1.74 13.27 8.08
CA LEU A 46 -0.53 12.74 8.74
C LEU A 46 0.46 13.85 9.13
N LYS A 47 0.18 15.12 8.79
CA LYS A 47 1.12 16.24 8.89
C LYS A 47 2.45 15.94 8.19
N ALA A 48 2.38 15.26 7.06
CA ALA A 48 3.53 14.72 6.34
C ALA A 48 3.58 15.12 4.85
N THR A 49 2.87 16.19 4.46
CA THR A 49 2.95 16.75 3.10
C THR A 49 4.41 16.98 2.70
N GLY A 50 4.78 16.51 1.50
CA GLY A 50 6.15 16.58 0.98
C GLY A 50 7.10 15.49 1.48
N LYS A 51 6.67 14.62 2.41
CA LYS A 51 7.48 13.49 2.89
C LYS A 51 7.19 12.21 2.13
N CYS A 52 8.21 11.38 1.91
CA CYS A 52 8.06 10.05 1.31
C CYS A 52 7.78 9.01 2.40
N ILE A 53 6.55 8.48 2.45
CA ILE A 53 6.15 7.45 3.42
C ILE A 53 6.74 6.10 3.03
N PHE A 54 6.68 5.77 1.74
CA PHE A 54 7.27 4.56 1.20
C PHE A 54 7.55 4.71 -0.31
N ALA A 55 8.47 3.91 -0.80
CA ALA A 55 8.70 3.69 -2.21
C ALA A 55 8.98 2.20 -2.46
N MET A 56 8.32 1.61 -3.45
CA MET A 56 8.57 0.23 -3.86
C MET A 56 8.68 0.14 -5.37
N ARG A 57 9.69 -0.58 -5.87
CA ARG A 57 9.68 -1.07 -7.25
C ARG A 57 8.88 -2.36 -7.29
N VAL A 58 7.86 -2.45 -8.14
CA VAL A 58 7.07 -3.67 -8.29
C VAL A 58 8.00 -4.79 -8.77
N THR A 59 8.19 -5.82 -7.96
CA THR A 59 8.99 -6.99 -8.33
C THR A 59 8.11 -8.11 -8.87
N GLU A 60 6.87 -8.20 -8.41
CA GLU A 60 5.90 -9.21 -8.86
C GLU A 60 4.48 -8.61 -8.89
N LYS A 61 3.66 -9.09 -9.82
CA LYS A 61 2.24 -8.74 -9.96
C LYS A 61 1.46 -10.04 -10.11
N ILE A 62 0.66 -10.37 -9.10
CA ILE A 62 -0.04 -11.65 -8.99
C ILE A 62 -1.54 -11.42 -8.75
N THR A 63 -2.33 -12.47 -8.81
CA THR A 63 -3.77 -12.42 -8.51
C THR A 63 -4.06 -12.56 -7.01
N PHE A 64 -5.27 -12.19 -6.59
CA PHE A 64 -5.74 -12.45 -5.22
C PHE A 64 -5.67 -13.93 -4.84
N ASN A 65 -6.02 -14.85 -5.74
CA ASN A 65 -6.01 -16.27 -5.43
C ASN A 65 -4.59 -16.83 -5.28
N GLU A 66 -3.65 -16.41 -6.12
CA GLU A 66 -2.23 -16.74 -5.95
C GLU A 66 -1.68 -16.18 -4.64
N TYR A 67 -2.06 -14.95 -4.28
CA TYR A 67 -1.67 -14.34 -3.02
C TYR A 67 -2.26 -15.10 -1.82
N TRP A 68 -3.54 -15.46 -1.87
CA TRP A 68 -4.26 -16.14 -0.81
C TRP A 68 -3.77 -17.57 -0.55
N THR A 69 -3.43 -18.32 -1.61
CA THR A 69 -3.11 -19.75 -1.52
C THR A 69 -1.63 -20.03 -1.33
N SER A 70 -0.75 -19.08 -1.69
CA SER A 70 0.70 -19.28 -1.58
C SER A 70 1.16 -19.37 -0.13
N PRO A 71 1.92 -20.43 0.25
CA PRO A 71 2.52 -20.54 1.57
C PRO A 71 3.44 -19.38 1.95
N GLN A 72 4.00 -18.67 0.96
CA GLN A 72 4.91 -17.54 1.19
C GLN A 72 4.20 -16.33 1.81
N PHE A 73 2.88 -16.24 1.71
CA PHE A 73 2.10 -15.07 2.13
C PHE A 73 1.09 -15.40 3.23
N LEU A 74 1.29 -16.50 3.96
CA LEU A 74 0.45 -16.88 5.11
C LEU A 74 0.49 -15.81 6.20
N ASP A 75 1.69 -15.30 6.51
CA ASP A 75 1.88 -14.23 7.51
C ASP A 75 1.27 -12.88 7.09
N LYS A 76 0.86 -12.75 5.83
CA LYS A 76 0.17 -11.55 5.32
C LYS A 76 -1.34 -11.63 5.53
N LYS A 77 -1.88 -12.77 6.00
CA LYS A 77 -3.30 -12.90 6.39
C LYS A 77 -3.52 -12.27 7.77
N PRO A 78 -4.65 -11.59 7.98
CA PRO A 78 -4.89 -10.90 9.24
C PRO A 78 -5.17 -11.88 10.39
N VAL A 79 -4.64 -11.55 11.58
CA VAL A 79 -5.00 -12.19 12.84
C VAL A 79 -5.42 -11.09 13.82
N ARG A 80 -6.73 -10.90 14.01
CA ARG A 80 -7.30 -9.74 14.71
C ARG A 80 -7.00 -9.68 16.22
N ASN A 81 -6.68 -10.81 16.83
CA ASN A 81 -6.20 -10.91 18.22
C ASN A 81 -4.67 -11.08 18.31
N GLY A 82 -3.95 -10.90 17.21
CA GLY A 82 -2.50 -11.05 17.13
C GLY A 82 -1.75 -9.75 17.40
N SER A 83 -0.46 -9.74 17.04
CA SER A 83 0.35 -8.51 17.08
C SER A 83 -0.21 -7.44 16.13
N ARG A 84 0.18 -6.18 16.32
CA ARG A 84 -0.21 -5.08 15.41
C ARG A 84 0.11 -5.38 13.95
N LYS A 85 1.27 -5.98 13.66
CA LYS A 85 1.66 -6.39 12.30
C LYS A 85 0.70 -7.43 11.71
N MET A 86 0.32 -8.42 12.53
CA MET A 86 -0.62 -9.47 12.13
C MET A 86 -2.05 -8.92 11.98
N MET A 87 -2.48 -7.95 12.80
CA MET A 87 -3.80 -7.34 12.67
C MET A 87 -4.01 -6.67 11.30
N VAL A 88 -2.96 -6.03 10.77
CA VAL A 88 -3.02 -5.29 9.50
C VAL A 88 -2.58 -6.12 8.28
N GLY A 89 -2.62 -7.45 8.37
CA GLY A 89 -2.41 -8.33 7.22
C GLY A 89 -3.36 -7.99 6.06
N ASP A 90 -2.82 -7.81 4.85
CA ASP A 90 -3.54 -7.33 3.67
C ASP A 90 -3.98 -8.45 2.70
N ASN A 91 -3.63 -9.70 3.01
CA ASN A 91 -4.08 -10.88 2.29
C ASN A 91 -5.47 -11.31 2.77
N ILE A 92 -6.49 -10.60 2.30
CA ILE A 92 -7.84 -10.70 2.87
C ILE A 92 -8.92 -11.18 1.90
N TYR A 93 -8.63 -11.28 0.60
CA TYR A 93 -9.61 -11.65 -0.41
C TYR A 93 -9.18 -12.90 -1.17
N TYR A 94 -10.16 -13.75 -1.48
CA TYR A 94 -10.03 -14.80 -2.47
C TYR A 94 -11.37 -15.02 -3.15
N HIS A 95 -11.30 -15.45 -4.40
CA HIS A 95 -12.47 -15.86 -5.16
C HIS A 95 -12.61 -17.38 -5.08
N ASP A 96 -13.70 -17.84 -4.49
CA ASP A 96 -14.03 -19.25 -4.39
C ASP A 96 -14.60 -19.73 -5.73
N SER A 97 -13.91 -20.66 -6.39
CA SER A 97 -14.34 -21.21 -7.67
C SER A 97 -15.56 -22.14 -7.56
N SER A 98 -15.83 -22.70 -6.38
CA SER A 98 -16.94 -23.63 -6.16
C SER A 98 -18.28 -22.90 -6.02
N SER A 99 -18.31 -21.78 -5.30
CA SER A 99 -19.50 -20.93 -5.16
C SER A 99 -19.57 -19.81 -6.19
N ASN A 100 -18.45 -19.52 -6.87
CA ASN A 100 -18.29 -18.37 -7.76
C ASN A 100 -18.53 -17.02 -7.03
N GLU A 101 -18.09 -16.94 -5.77
CA GLU A 101 -18.24 -15.76 -4.92
C GLU A 101 -16.89 -15.30 -4.35
N TRP A 102 -16.81 -14.00 -4.05
CA TRP A 102 -15.69 -13.45 -3.31
C TRP A 102 -15.88 -13.65 -1.80
N SER A 103 -14.80 -14.07 -1.15
CA SER A 103 -14.70 -14.15 0.32
C SER A 103 -13.78 -13.04 0.85
N GLN A 104 -14.07 -12.56 2.07
CA GLN A 104 -13.26 -11.59 2.80
C GLN A 104 -12.93 -12.12 4.20
N ALA A 105 -11.65 -12.16 4.55
CA ALA A 105 -11.19 -12.46 5.91
C ALA A 105 -11.46 -11.29 6.87
N ASP A 106 -11.71 -11.61 8.15
CA ASP A 106 -11.86 -10.59 9.21
C ASP A 106 -10.62 -9.71 9.31
N SER A 107 -10.75 -8.43 8.95
CA SER A 107 -9.62 -7.56 8.65
C SER A 107 -9.90 -6.07 8.90
N HIS A 108 -8.89 -5.23 8.66
CA HIS A 108 -9.06 -3.78 8.64
C HIS A 108 -10.16 -3.32 7.68
N HIS A 109 -10.53 -4.10 6.65
CA HIS A 109 -11.57 -3.75 5.69
C HIS A 109 -12.93 -4.42 5.97
N SER A 110 -13.11 -5.13 7.08
CA SER A 110 -14.40 -5.72 7.48
C SER A 110 -15.26 -4.74 8.29
N ASN A 111 -16.52 -5.10 8.54
CA ASN A 111 -17.37 -4.39 9.49
C ASN A 111 -16.88 -4.58 10.94
N ALA A 112 -17.45 -3.82 11.89
CA ALA A 112 -17.06 -3.87 13.30
C ALA A 112 -17.11 -5.28 13.91
N ASP A 113 -18.12 -6.07 13.54
CA ASP A 113 -18.33 -7.46 13.95
C ASP A 113 -17.48 -8.48 13.17
N GLY A 114 -16.62 -8.03 12.25
CA GLY A 114 -15.79 -8.87 11.39
C GLY A 114 -16.47 -9.38 10.13
N SER A 115 -17.77 -9.10 9.94
CA SER A 115 -18.51 -9.47 8.73
C SER A 115 -18.04 -8.70 7.49
N VAL A 116 -18.42 -9.20 6.31
CA VAL A 116 -18.01 -8.65 5.02
C VAL A 116 -18.48 -7.20 4.87
N ASN A 117 -17.55 -6.29 4.58
CA ASN A 117 -17.90 -4.94 4.12
C ASN A 117 -18.02 -4.94 2.60
N VAL A 118 -19.26 -4.91 2.11
CA VAL A 118 -19.57 -5.02 0.67
C VAL A 118 -18.98 -3.87 -0.15
N ASP A 119 -18.89 -2.66 0.40
CA ASP A 119 -18.34 -1.49 -0.30
C ASP A 119 -16.82 -1.64 -0.51
N ASN A 120 -16.10 -2.03 0.54
CA ASN A 120 -14.67 -2.33 0.45
C ASN A 120 -14.40 -3.51 -0.48
N LEU A 121 -15.19 -4.58 -0.35
CA LEU A 121 -15.07 -5.77 -1.19
C LEU A 121 -15.17 -5.39 -2.67
N LYS A 122 -16.27 -4.75 -3.09
CA LYS A 122 -16.50 -4.34 -4.48
C LYS A 122 -15.38 -3.44 -5.01
N LYS A 123 -14.90 -2.50 -4.19
CA LYS A 123 -13.87 -1.55 -4.59
C LYS A 123 -12.48 -2.16 -4.69
N ASP A 124 -12.17 -3.14 -3.86
CA ASP A 124 -10.88 -3.81 -3.87
C ASP A 124 -10.83 -4.89 -4.95
N THR A 125 -11.92 -5.62 -5.17
CA THR A 125 -12.00 -6.69 -6.17
C THR A 125 -12.34 -6.19 -7.59
N SER A 126 -12.55 -4.89 -7.77
CA SER A 126 -12.54 -4.24 -9.10
C SER A 126 -11.15 -4.22 -9.76
N SER A 127 -10.13 -4.66 -9.04
CA SER A 127 -8.84 -5.07 -9.57
C SER A 127 -8.65 -6.55 -9.28
N ARG A 128 -7.95 -7.26 -10.16
CA ARG A 128 -7.55 -8.66 -9.92
C ARG A 128 -6.15 -8.78 -9.35
N ASN A 129 -5.42 -7.67 -9.26
CA ASN A 129 -3.97 -7.68 -9.10
C ASN A 129 -3.55 -7.29 -7.68
N VAL A 130 -2.54 -7.97 -7.18
CA VAL A 130 -1.76 -7.64 -5.98
C VAL A 130 -0.36 -7.28 -6.46
N LEU A 131 0.13 -6.10 -6.06
CA LEU A 131 1.51 -5.70 -6.35
C LEU A 131 2.40 -6.10 -5.17
N LEU A 132 3.50 -6.76 -5.45
CA LEU A 132 4.48 -7.18 -4.46
C LEU A 132 5.84 -6.56 -4.74
N SER A 133 6.61 -6.32 -3.68
CA SER A 133 7.96 -5.84 -3.79
C SER A 133 8.86 -6.41 -2.70
N LYS A 134 10.01 -6.96 -3.11
CA LYS A 134 11.20 -7.17 -2.26
C LYS A 134 12.23 -6.03 -2.43
N HIS A 135 11.86 -4.96 -3.11
CA HIS A 135 12.74 -3.85 -3.48
C HIS A 135 12.05 -2.54 -3.08
N PHE A 136 12.02 -2.29 -1.76
CA PHE A 136 11.26 -1.19 -1.19
C PHE A 136 11.97 -0.52 -0.02
N LEU A 137 11.59 0.73 0.24
CA LEU A 137 11.87 1.45 1.47
C LEU A 137 10.54 1.87 2.06
N TYR A 138 10.28 1.48 3.30
CA TYR A 138 9.13 1.94 4.05
C TYR A 138 9.62 2.79 5.22
N PHE A 139 9.44 4.10 5.11
CA PHE A 139 9.95 5.07 6.06
C PHE A 139 9.04 5.26 7.27
N GLY A 140 7.72 5.09 7.10
CA GLY A 140 6.74 5.29 8.17
C GLY A 140 6.91 6.66 8.83
N ARG A 141 6.89 6.74 10.16
CA ARG A 141 7.02 8.00 10.92
C ARG A 141 8.31 8.78 10.68
N GLU A 142 9.38 8.11 10.25
CA GLU A 142 10.67 8.73 9.91
C GLU A 142 10.75 9.11 8.42
N ALA A 143 9.61 9.31 7.77
CA ALA A 143 9.51 9.74 6.38
C ALA A 143 10.39 10.97 6.08
N PRO A 144 11.40 10.85 5.19
CA PRO A 144 12.24 11.97 4.82
C PRO A 144 11.45 12.95 3.95
N VAL A 145 11.79 14.23 4.08
CA VAL A 145 11.28 15.27 3.17
C VAL A 145 11.92 15.05 1.80
N VAL A 146 11.10 14.95 0.75
CA VAL A 146 11.63 14.88 -0.62
C VAL A 146 12.14 16.28 -0.99
N PRO A 147 13.38 16.42 -1.49
CA PRO A 147 13.90 17.71 -1.94
C PRO A 147 12.94 18.42 -2.88
N HIS A 148 12.61 19.68 -2.59
CA HIS A 148 11.60 20.44 -3.34
C HIS A 148 11.93 20.56 -4.83
N ASN A 149 13.21 20.67 -5.18
CA ASN A 149 13.64 20.70 -6.58
C ASN A 149 13.24 19.41 -7.32
N LEU A 150 13.36 18.24 -6.70
CA LEU A 150 12.96 16.97 -7.34
C LEU A 150 11.45 16.91 -7.61
N LEU A 151 10.63 17.34 -6.63
CA LEU A 151 9.18 17.41 -6.79
C LEU A 151 8.77 18.43 -7.87
N ASN A 152 9.44 19.59 -7.90
CA ASN A 152 9.17 20.64 -8.89
C ASN A 152 9.54 20.20 -10.31
N THR A 153 10.67 19.52 -10.51
CA THR A 153 11.11 19.04 -11.82
C THR A 153 10.08 18.06 -12.41
N ILE A 154 9.60 17.11 -11.60
CA ILE A 154 8.56 16.19 -12.07
C ILE A 154 7.16 16.83 -12.11
N LYS A 155 7.01 18.08 -11.66
CA LYS A 155 5.71 18.79 -11.51
C LYS A 155 4.73 18.02 -10.60
N TYR A 156 5.25 17.45 -9.52
CA TYR A 156 4.43 16.74 -8.55
C TYR A 156 3.68 17.71 -7.63
N GLU A 157 2.38 17.49 -7.49
CA GLU A 157 1.55 18.15 -6.50
C GLU A 157 0.81 17.11 -5.63
N ASN A 158 0.77 17.39 -4.33
CA ASN A 158 0.01 16.61 -3.37
C ASN A 158 -1.49 16.78 -3.65
N GLY A 159 -2.21 15.69 -3.91
CA GLY A 159 -3.65 15.75 -4.07
C GLY A 159 -4.33 14.39 -4.21
N ILE A 160 -5.63 14.41 -4.51
CA ILE A 160 -6.45 13.20 -4.70
C ILE A 160 -5.97 12.42 -5.92
N ASN A 161 -6.17 11.10 -5.93
CA ASN A 161 -5.72 10.15 -6.96
C ASN A 161 -4.19 9.97 -6.99
N HIS A 162 -3.70 9.38 -8.07
CA HIS A 162 -2.28 9.10 -8.31
C HIS A 162 -1.82 9.86 -9.55
N ARG A 163 -0.50 10.09 -9.64
CA ARG A 163 0.19 10.69 -10.77
C ARG A 163 1.19 9.68 -11.30
N VAL A 164 1.31 9.62 -12.61
CA VAL A 164 2.25 8.77 -13.34
C VAL A 164 3.25 9.68 -14.00
N PHE A 165 4.53 9.33 -13.88
CA PHE A 165 5.65 10.06 -14.48
C PHE A 165 6.45 9.04 -15.27
N ASP A 166 6.64 9.29 -16.57
CA ASP A 166 7.40 8.43 -17.46
C ASP A 166 8.84 8.94 -17.55
N GLU A 167 9.81 8.11 -17.17
CA GLU A 167 11.24 8.41 -17.21
C GLU A 167 11.72 8.87 -18.59
N LYS A 168 11.09 8.40 -19.68
CA LYS A 168 11.45 8.79 -21.05
C LYS A 168 11.07 10.22 -21.39
N THR A 169 10.08 10.78 -20.69
CA THR A 169 9.52 12.11 -20.99
C THR A 169 9.72 13.11 -19.87
N ASN A 170 10.23 12.67 -18.72
CA ASN A 170 10.40 13.47 -17.53
C ASN A 170 11.78 13.23 -16.91
N ASP A 171 12.68 14.18 -17.10
CA ASP A 171 14.07 14.16 -16.65
C ASP A 171 14.24 14.17 -15.12
N GLY A 172 13.18 14.52 -14.37
CA GLY A 172 13.17 14.48 -12.91
C GLY A 172 12.94 13.09 -12.31
N VAL A 173 12.51 12.11 -13.10
CA VAL A 173 12.22 10.75 -12.60
C VAL A 173 13.50 10.06 -12.12
N ARG A 174 14.55 10.03 -12.96
CA ARG A 174 15.81 9.36 -12.60
C ARG A 174 16.47 9.98 -11.35
N PRO A 175 16.62 11.32 -11.23
CA PRO A 175 17.09 11.95 -9.99
C PRO A 175 16.25 11.61 -8.76
N LEU A 176 14.93 11.46 -8.88
CA LEU A 176 14.08 11.03 -7.77
C LEU A 176 14.40 9.59 -7.33
N ILE A 177 14.60 8.66 -8.28
CA ILE A 177 14.96 7.28 -7.97
C ILE A 177 16.37 7.19 -7.38
N GLU A 178 17.33 7.95 -7.89
CA GLU A 178 18.67 8.06 -7.32
C GLU A 178 18.63 8.59 -5.88
N TRP A 179 17.82 9.62 -5.63
CA TRP A 179 17.58 10.11 -4.28
C TRP A 179 17.00 9.03 -3.38
N LEU A 180 15.99 8.27 -3.83
CA LEU A 180 15.43 7.15 -3.06
C LEU A 180 16.50 6.10 -2.70
N HIS A 181 17.35 5.72 -3.65
CA HIS A 181 18.46 4.79 -3.38
C HIS A 181 19.47 5.35 -2.37
N SER A 182 19.65 6.67 -2.32
CA SER A 182 20.54 7.30 -1.33
C SER A 182 19.99 7.27 0.10
N GLN A 183 18.68 7.01 0.29
CA GLN A 183 18.05 7.03 1.62
C GLN A 183 18.31 5.77 2.45
N GLY A 184 18.80 4.68 1.86
CA GLY A 184 19.12 3.46 2.59
C GLY A 184 19.11 2.21 1.73
N SER A 185 19.44 1.08 2.34
CA SER A 185 19.36 -0.21 1.66
C SER A 185 17.91 -0.63 1.46
N LEU A 186 17.61 -1.15 0.28
CA LEU A 186 16.26 -1.60 -0.07
C LEU A 186 15.87 -2.88 0.69
N ASN A 187 14.57 -3.15 0.69
CA ASN A 187 13.88 -4.19 1.47
C ASN A 187 13.85 -3.89 2.98
N GLN A 188 13.56 -2.63 3.36
CA GLN A 188 13.62 -2.19 4.75
C GLN A 188 12.35 -1.48 5.24
N VAL A 189 12.04 -1.71 6.51
CA VAL A 189 11.06 -0.95 7.30
C VAL A 189 11.86 -0.13 8.32
N ILE A 190 12.00 1.16 8.05
CA ILE A 190 12.83 2.08 8.85
C ILE A 190 12.11 2.47 10.14
N SER A 191 10.81 2.77 10.04
CA SER A 191 9.98 3.10 11.19
C SER A 191 8.58 2.54 11.02
N ALA A 192 7.84 2.49 12.13
CA ALA A 192 6.48 2.02 12.12
C ALA A 192 5.57 2.99 11.34
N PRO A 193 4.45 2.50 10.78
CA PRO A 193 3.41 3.32 10.16
C PRO A 193 2.93 4.45 11.08
N PHE A 194 2.45 5.56 10.51
CA PHE A 194 1.95 6.69 11.31
C PHE A 194 0.80 6.30 12.24
N ASP A 195 -0.19 5.56 11.73
CA ASP A 195 -1.39 5.15 12.47
C ASP A 195 -1.22 3.75 13.13
N PHE A 196 0.01 3.24 13.26
CA PHE A 196 0.24 1.85 13.67
C PHE A 196 -0.27 1.52 15.08
N SER A 197 -0.31 2.49 15.98
CA SER A 197 -0.87 2.29 17.34
C SER A 197 -2.32 1.84 17.31
N ASP A 198 -3.05 2.20 16.25
CA ASP A 198 -4.49 2.07 16.07
C ASP A 198 -4.83 0.93 15.09
N SER A 199 -3.98 -0.10 15.03
CA SER A 199 -4.09 -1.24 14.11
C SER A 199 -5.38 -2.07 14.29
N GLU A 200 -6.02 -1.94 15.45
CA GLU A 200 -7.31 -2.54 15.79
C GLU A 200 -8.49 -1.89 15.08
N LYS A 201 -8.33 -0.62 14.64
CA LYS A 201 -9.41 0.09 13.96
C LYS A 201 -9.70 -0.49 12.59
N ARG A 202 -10.90 -0.22 12.07
CA ARG A 202 -11.35 -0.70 10.74
C ARG A 202 -11.68 0.46 9.81
N TYR A 203 -11.53 0.27 8.52
CA TYR A 203 -11.84 1.24 7.49
C TYR A 203 -13.22 0.97 6.91
N SER A 204 -14.11 1.95 6.98
CA SER A 204 -15.51 1.75 6.57
C SER A 204 -15.75 1.80 5.06
N GLY A 205 -14.77 2.22 4.26
CA GLY A 205 -14.97 2.47 2.82
C GLY A 205 -15.48 3.88 2.49
N ASN A 206 -16.34 4.44 3.35
CA ASN A 206 -17.11 5.66 3.10
C ASN A 206 -16.57 6.88 3.86
N ASN A 207 -16.40 8.00 3.14
CA ASN A 207 -15.89 9.29 3.66
C ASN A 207 -14.58 9.19 4.43
N SER A 208 -13.75 8.21 4.06
CA SER A 208 -12.51 7.90 4.75
C SER A 208 -12.69 7.62 6.25
N LYS A 209 -13.88 7.22 6.73
CA LYS A 209 -14.13 6.99 8.16
C LYS A 209 -13.44 5.73 8.65
N VAL A 210 -13.07 5.78 9.93
CA VAL A 210 -12.46 4.67 10.66
C VAL A 210 -13.44 4.31 11.79
N LEU A 211 -13.72 3.02 11.94
CA LEU A 211 -14.59 2.41 12.93
C LEU A 211 -13.76 1.92 14.12
#